data_AF-A0A0D0CCU4-F1
#
_entry.id   AF-A0A0D0CCU4-F1
#
_cell.length_a   1.000
_cell.length_b   1.000
_cell.length_c   1.000
_cell.angle_alpha   90.00
_cell.angle_beta   90.00
_cell.angle_gamma   90.00
#
_symmetry.space_group_name_H-M   'P 1'
#
loop_
_entity.id
_entity.type
_entity.pdbx_description
1 polymer ?
#
loop_
_entity_poly.entity_id
_entity_poly.type
_entity_poly.pdbx_seq_one_letter_code
_entity_poly.pdbx_strand_id
1 'polypeptide(L)'
;MLLWIKGANSPQQIRDKLLDCNSDFSNNLIAYLNSAFSGDFIAGSLTAARSIMDDNYSNVSNVNLPTHQLPSVAPSLCSEQCHHCNQCNNNEDWWSKYKTEVDFILLKSNIHDHELGLSENDKGKGLLGPYCEKKGKCKARFPRPCYPETVIDLPTGHINMKKTEPMLNTIAYIITFLLRCNTDVTCLLSGTAIKAVIAYITDYISKNPLKTYMVFDIIRSIYNKNKQ
;
A
#
# COMPACT_ATOMS: atom_id res chain seq x y z
N MET A 1 -8.52 -3.37 -5.44
CA MET A 1 -8.71 -2.55 -6.66
C MET A 1 -7.86 -3.13 -7.77
N LEU A 2 -8.40 -3.27 -8.99
CA LEU A 2 -7.62 -3.65 -10.17
C LEU A 2 -7.61 -2.44 -11.12
N LEU A 3 -6.43 -2.01 -11.55
CA LEU A 3 -6.27 -0.90 -12.50
C LEU A 3 -5.90 -1.44 -13.87
N TRP A 4 -6.71 -1.12 -14.88
CA TRP A 4 -6.41 -1.43 -16.28
C TRP A 4 -5.85 -0.19 -16.98
N ILE A 5 -4.62 -0.29 -17.47
CA ILE A 5 -3.95 0.81 -18.16
C ILE A 5 -4.21 0.66 -19.66
N LYS A 6 -4.92 1.63 -20.26
CA LYS A 6 -5.19 1.64 -21.70
C LYS A 6 -3.88 1.66 -22.48
N GLY A 7 -3.74 0.77 -23.46
CA GLY A 7 -2.53 0.66 -24.27
C GLY A 7 -1.38 -0.12 -23.62
N ALA A 8 -1.59 -0.72 -22.44
CA ALA A 8 -0.60 -1.61 -21.86
C ALA A 8 -0.40 -2.86 -22.73
N ASN A 9 0.87 -3.26 -22.88
CA ASN A 9 1.22 -4.54 -23.50
C ASN A 9 0.59 -5.69 -22.71
N SER A 10 0.24 -6.78 -23.40
CA SER A 10 -0.17 -8.01 -22.74
C SER A 10 0.99 -8.59 -21.91
N PRO A 11 0.72 -9.40 -20.87
CA PRO A 11 1.76 -10.10 -20.12
C PRO A 11 2.78 -10.84 -20.99
N GLN A 12 2.31 -11.47 -22.09
CA GLN A 12 3.18 -12.15 -23.03
C GLN A 12 4.08 -11.16 -23.79
N GLN A 13 3.52 -10.07 -24.31
CA GLN A 13 4.29 -9.03 -25.00
C GLN A 13 5.32 -8.37 -24.08
N ILE A 14 4.99 -8.17 -22.80
CA ILE A 14 5.94 -7.68 -21.80
C ILE A 14 7.08 -8.68 -21.64
N ARG A 15 6.78 -9.98 -21.46
CA ARG A 15 7.79 -11.03 -21.35
C ARG A 15 8.72 -11.07 -22.57
N ASP A 16 8.15 -11.05 -23.77
CA ASP A 16 8.94 -11.12 -25.01
C ASP A 16 9.88 -9.91 -25.13
N LYS A 17 9.39 -8.71 -24.80
CA LYS A 17 10.21 -7.48 -24.79
C LYS A 17 11.23 -7.41 -23.65
N LEU A 18 11.00 -8.10 -22.55
CA LEU A 18 11.96 -8.22 -21.43
C LEU A 18 13.12 -9.14 -21.78
N LEU A 19 12.89 -10.16 -22.63
CA LEU A 19 13.90 -11.12 -23.07
C LEU A 19 14.71 -10.64 -24.29
N ASP A 20 14.27 -9.58 -24.96
CA ASP A 20 14.99 -8.97 -26.07
C ASP A 20 16.19 -8.16 -25.57
N CYS A 21 17.39 -8.67 -25.82
CA CYS A 21 18.64 -8.04 -25.40
C CYS A 21 18.96 -6.73 -26.15
N ASN A 22 18.26 -6.41 -27.24
CA ASN A 22 18.47 -5.19 -28.03
C ASN A 22 17.48 -4.07 -27.65
N SER A 23 16.63 -4.30 -26.65
CA SER A 23 15.51 -3.43 -26.31
C SER A 23 15.75 -2.66 -25.02
N ASP A 24 15.57 -1.34 -25.06
CA ASP A 24 15.55 -0.47 -23.85
C ASP A 24 14.29 -0.65 -23.00
N PHE A 25 13.40 -1.57 -23.37
CA PHE A 25 12.12 -1.78 -22.71
C PHE A 25 12.28 -2.15 -21.23
N SER A 26 13.24 -3.00 -20.88
CA SER A 26 13.50 -3.39 -19.48
C SER A 26 13.86 -2.18 -18.62
N ASN A 27 14.78 -1.34 -19.10
CA ASN A 27 15.21 -0.11 -18.43
C ASN A 27 14.04 0.87 -18.26
N ASN A 28 13.28 1.10 -19.33
CA ASN A 28 12.12 1.99 -19.31
C ASN A 28 10.99 1.48 -18.39
N LEU A 29 10.75 0.17 -18.38
CA LEU A 29 9.77 -0.45 -17.49
C LEU A 29 10.20 -0.34 -16.03
N ILE A 30 11.48 -0.62 -15.72
CA ILE A 30 12.02 -0.45 -14.37
C ILE A 30 11.90 1.02 -13.91
N ALA A 31 12.28 1.98 -14.77
CA ALA A 31 12.17 3.40 -14.46
C ALA A 31 10.72 3.80 -14.17
N TYR A 32 9.78 3.36 -15.01
CA TYR A 32 8.35 3.57 -14.78
C TYR A 32 7.88 2.96 -13.46
N LEU A 33 8.18 1.69 -13.20
CA LEU A 33 7.74 1.00 -11.98
C LEU A 33 8.32 1.67 -10.72
N ASN A 34 9.57 2.10 -10.75
CA ASN A 34 10.21 2.81 -9.64
C ASN A 34 9.63 4.22 -9.42
N SER A 35 9.10 4.86 -10.47
CA SER A 35 8.39 6.14 -10.35
C SER A 35 6.99 5.98 -9.75
N ALA A 36 6.35 4.83 -9.95
CA ALA A 36 4.97 4.56 -9.53
C ALA A 36 4.88 3.88 -8.16
N PHE A 37 5.85 3.03 -7.83
CA PHE A 37 5.81 2.16 -6.65
C PHE A 37 7.08 2.31 -5.82
N SER A 38 6.94 2.14 -4.51
CA SER A 38 8.06 2.10 -3.59
C SER A 38 7.82 1.06 -2.50
N GLY A 39 8.90 0.44 -2.02
CA GLY A 39 8.90 -0.42 -0.85
C GLY A 39 9.32 0.28 0.42
N ASP A 40 9.54 1.60 0.39
CA ASP A 40 10.28 2.36 1.41
C ASP A 40 9.53 3.65 1.81
N PHE A 41 10.04 4.35 2.83
CA PHE A 41 9.57 5.68 3.23
C PHE A 41 10.10 6.75 2.27
N ILE A 42 9.35 7.85 2.12
CA ILE A 42 9.84 9.04 1.40
C ILE A 42 11.04 9.65 2.13
N ALA A 43 11.00 9.67 3.47
CA ALA A 43 12.12 10.07 4.33
C ALA A 43 13.33 9.11 4.26
N GLY A 44 13.23 8.00 3.54
CA GLY A 44 14.31 7.07 3.25
C GLY A 44 14.58 5.99 4.31
N SER A 45 14.18 6.20 5.57
CA SER A 45 14.30 5.18 6.62
C SER A 45 13.19 5.28 7.66
N LEU A 46 12.92 4.17 8.34
CA LEU A 46 12.00 4.12 9.47
C LEU A 46 12.34 5.15 10.57
N THR A 47 13.62 5.31 10.90
CA THR A 47 14.07 6.26 11.93
C THR A 47 13.79 7.70 11.52
N ALA A 48 14.10 8.07 10.27
CA ALA A 48 13.83 9.41 9.77
C ALA A 48 12.32 9.70 9.72
N ALA A 49 11.51 8.73 9.26
CA ALA A 49 10.06 8.86 9.25
C ALA A 49 9.48 9.06 10.65
N ARG A 50 9.98 8.32 11.66
CA ARG A 50 9.56 8.49 13.06
C ARG A 50 9.93 9.87 13.60
N SER A 51 11.15 10.36 13.33
CA SER A 51 11.55 11.72 13.74
C SER A 51 10.60 12.77 13.17
N ILE A 52 10.30 12.70 11.87
CA ILE A 52 9.36 13.63 11.22
C ILE A 52 7.96 13.51 11.85
N MET A 53 7.51 12.29 12.15
CA MET A 53 6.23 12.07 12.82
C MET A 53 6.19 12.75 14.19
N ASP A 54 7.24 12.58 15.00
CA ASP A 54 7.30 13.13 16.35
C ASP A 54 7.33 14.66 16.31
N ASP A 55 8.10 15.25 15.39
CA ASP A 55 8.19 16.71 15.23
C ASP A 55 6.87 17.35 14.77
N ASN A 56 6.13 16.68 13.89
CA ASN A 56 4.94 17.26 13.25
C ASN A 56 3.61 16.87 13.92
N TYR A 57 3.54 15.73 14.62
CA TYR A 57 2.26 15.14 15.04
C TYR A 57 2.16 14.78 16.53
N SER A 58 3.23 14.90 17.35
CA SER A 58 3.18 14.54 18.78
C SER A 58 2.11 15.29 19.58
N ASN A 59 1.85 16.55 19.22
CA ASN A 59 0.89 17.43 19.91
C ASN A 59 -0.39 17.66 19.10
N VAL A 60 -0.59 16.92 18.01
CA VAL A 60 -1.76 17.07 17.13
C VAL A 60 -2.91 16.20 17.66
N SER A 61 -4.09 16.79 17.78
CA SER A 61 -5.30 16.06 18.19
C SER A 61 -5.61 14.91 17.22
N ASN A 62 -6.13 13.79 17.72
CA ASN A 62 -6.45 12.60 16.92
C ASN A 62 -7.34 12.89 15.70
N VAL A 63 -8.30 13.82 15.83
CA VAL A 63 -9.20 14.22 14.73
C VAL A 63 -8.47 14.98 13.61
N ASN A 64 -7.25 15.45 13.86
CA ASN A 64 -6.40 16.18 12.93
C ASN A 64 -5.25 15.34 12.37
N LEU A 65 -5.24 14.03 12.63
CA LEU A 65 -4.24 13.15 12.06
C LEU A 65 -4.57 12.84 10.60
N PRO A 66 -3.55 12.65 9.73
CA PRO A 66 -3.77 12.35 8.31
C PRO A 66 -4.68 11.15 8.03
N THR A 67 -4.72 10.16 8.91
CA THR A 67 -5.59 8.97 8.78
C THR A 67 -7.07 9.23 9.09
N HIS A 68 -7.40 10.38 9.68
CA HIS A 68 -8.78 10.76 10.08
C HIS A 68 -9.32 11.95 9.28
N GLN A 69 -8.54 12.45 8.31
CA GLN A 69 -8.92 13.59 7.48
C GLN A 69 -8.79 13.28 5.99
N LEU A 70 -9.63 13.93 5.19
CA LEU A 70 -9.50 13.89 3.75
C LEU A 70 -8.24 14.65 3.33
N PRO A 71 -7.56 14.22 2.24
CA PRO A 71 -6.42 14.94 1.70
C PRO A 71 -6.78 16.34 1.23
N SER A 72 -5.90 17.30 1.52
CA SER A 72 -5.99 18.63 0.95
C SER A 72 -5.80 18.57 -0.56
N VAL A 73 -6.68 19.25 -1.29
CA VAL A 73 -6.60 19.36 -2.75
C VAL A 73 -5.28 20.01 -3.15
N ALA A 74 -4.65 19.49 -4.20
CA ALA A 74 -3.44 20.09 -4.76
C ALA A 74 -3.72 21.51 -5.29
N PRO A 75 -2.85 22.49 -5.01
CA PRO A 75 -3.00 23.83 -5.57
C PRO A 75 -2.95 23.80 -7.10
N SER A 76 -3.47 24.85 -7.74
CA SER A 76 -3.36 25.01 -9.19
C SER A 76 -1.89 25.15 -9.62
N LEU A 77 -1.58 24.65 -10.82
CA LEU A 77 -0.28 24.90 -11.45
C LEU A 77 -0.11 26.40 -11.66
N CYS A 78 1.10 26.89 -11.39
CA CYS A 78 1.46 28.26 -11.73
C CYS A 78 1.49 28.42 -13.27
N SER A 79 0.99 29.54 -13.76
CA SER A 79 1.04 29.88 -15.18
C SER A 79 2.42 30.50 -15.51
N GLU A 80 3.10 29.90 -16.49
CA GLU A 80 4.48 30.16 -16.91
C GLU A 80 5.56 29.87 -15.86
N GLN A 81 6.82 29.75 -16.30
CA GLN A 81 8.01 29.30 -15.56
C GLN A 81 8.40 30.26 -14.41
N CYS A 82 7.48 30.47 -13.47
CA CYS A 82 7.67 31.27 -12.28
C CYS A 82 8.14 30.35 -11.14
N HIS A 83 9.21 30.75 -10.45
CA HIS A 83 9.76 29.98 -9.32
C HIS A 83 9.58 30.67 -7.96
N HIS A 84 9.03 31.89 -7.91
CA HIS A 84 9.01 32.70 -6.68
C HIS A 84 7.69 33.44 -6.41
N CYS A 85 6.56 32.97 -6.95
CA CYS A 85 5.26 33.55 -6.60
C CYS A 85 4.59 32.78 -5.45
N ASN A 86 3.55 33.38 -4.86
CA ASN A 86 2.76 32.76 -3.80
C ASN A 86 2.17 31.39 -4.21
N GLN A 87 1.83 31.18 -5.49
CA GLN A 87 1.34 29.88 -5.94
C GLN A 87 2.45 28.80 -5.98
N CYS A 88 3.69 29.19 -6.31
CA CYS A 88 4.83 28.27 -6.28
C CYS A 88 5.15 27.86 -4.85
N ASN A 89 5.18 28.82 -3.92
CA ASN A 89 5.37 28.54 -2.49
C ASN A 89 4.27 27.62 -1.95
N ASN A 90 3.00 27.90 -2.27
CA ASN A 90 1.88 27.04 -1.88
C ASN A 90 2.00 25.62 -2.45
N ASN A 91 2.50 25.47 -3.67
CA ASN A 91 2.75 24.16 -4.28
C ASN A 91 3.89 23.43 -3.57
N GLU A 92 5.00 24.11 -3.27
CA GLU A 92 6.12 23.55 -2.52
C GLU A 92 5.71 23.11 -1.12
N ASP A 93 4.96 23.95 -0.41
CA ASP A 93 4.40 23.65 0.91
C ASP A 93 3.46 22.44 0.85
N TRP A 94 2.60 22.37 -0.18
CA TRP A 94 1.71 21.22 -0.38
C TRP A 94 2.50 19.94 -0.65
N TRP A 95 3.54 19.98 -1.48
CA TRP A 95 4.40 18.83 -1.73
C TRP A 95 5.18 18.40 -0.49
N SER A 96 5.66 19.35 0.31
CA SER A 96 6.30 19.07 1.59
C SER A 96 5.34 18.35 2.54
N LYS A 97 4.12 18.89 2.70
CA LYS A 97 3.05 18.30 3.48
C LYS A 97 2.64 16.92 2.96
N TYR A 98 2.52 16.74 1.65
CA TYR A 98 2.22 15.45 1.02
C TYR A 98 3.23 14.39 1.46
N LYS A 99 4.53 14.70 1.43
CA LYS A 99 5.59 13.75 1.81
C LYS A 99 5.48 13.36 3.29
N THR A 100 5.32 14.33 4.19
CA THR A 100 5.22 14.07 5.63
C THR A 100 3.97 13.29 6.00
N GLU A 101 2.83 13.59 5.36
CA GLU A 101 1.58 12.87 5.58
C GLU A 101 1.62 11.44 5.04
N VAL A 102 2.25 11.22 3.87
CA VAL A 102 2.43 9.87 3.34
C VAL A 102 3.23 9.02 4.32
N ASP A 103 4.39 9.50 4.79
CA ASP A 103 5.21 8.74 5.74
C ASP A 103 4.46 8.50 7.07
N PHE A 104 3.66 9.47 7.52
CA PHE A 104 2.76 9.26 8.67
C PHE A 104 1.80 8.09 8.44
N ILE A 105 1.12 8.03 7.29
CA ILE A 105 0.19 6.95 6.96
C ILE A 105 0.92 5.62 6.81
N LEU A 106 2.14 5.64 6.26
CA LEU A 106 2.96 4.44 6.16
C LEU A 106 3.28 3.87 7.54
N LEU A 107 3.74 4.73 8.46
CA LEU A 107 4.03 4.37 9.85
C LEU A 107 2.80 3.79 10.58
N LYS A 108 1.63 4.43 10.43
CA LYS A 108 0.44 4.05 11.19
C LYS A 108 -0.35 2.90 10.59
N SER A 109 -0.27 2.69 9.27
CA SER A 109 -1.18 1.78 8.59
C SER A 109 -0.52 0.79 7.65
N ASN A 110 0.77 0.94 7.28
CA ASN A 110 1.41 0.06 6.28
C ASN A 110 2.61 -0.73 6.82
N ILE A 111 3.09 -0.42 8.02
CA ILE A 111 4.07 -1.27 8.72
C ILE A 111 3.33 -2.44 9.36
N HIS A 112 3.84 -3.64 9.10
CA HIS A 112 3.42 -4.83 9.81
C HIS A 112 4.03 -4.85 11.22
N ASP A 113 3.17 -5.01 12.23
CA ASP A 113 3.55 -5.23 13.61
C ASP A 113 3.12 -6.64 14.03
N HIS A 114 4.10 -7.48 14.36
CA HIS A 114 3.85 -8.85 14.80
C HIS A 114 3.19 -8.90 16.19
N GLU A 115 3.28 -7.85 16.99
CA GLU A 115 2.70 -7.78 18.33
C GLU A 115 1.29 -7.17 18.32
N LEU A 116 0.78 -6.80 17.14
CA LEU A 116 -0.54 -6.20 16.99
C LEU A 116 -1.63 -7.19 17.46
N GLY A 117 -2.44 -6.74 18.42
CA GLY A 117 -3.51 -7.54 19.03
C GLY A 117 -3.07 -8.41 20.22
N LEU A 118 -1.80 -8.36 20.62
CA LEU A 118 -1.37 -8.90 21.91
C LEU A 118 -1.80 -7.99 23.07
N SER A 119 -2.00 -8.59 24.24
CA SER A 119 -2.19 -7.83 25.48
C SER A 119 -0.90 -7.07 25.82
N GLU A 120 -1.01 -5.96 26.56
CA GLU A 120 0.19 -5.20 26.96
C GLU A 120 1.20 -6.05 27.73
N ASN A 121 0.71 -6.99 28.54
CA ASN A 121 1.55 -7.92 29.30
C ASN A 121 2.31 -8.91 28.40
N ASP A 122 1.88 -9.10 27.15
CA ASP A 122 2.45 -10.06 26.21
C ASP A 122 3.37 -9.42 25.16
N LYS A 123 3.28 -8.09 24.99
CA LYS A 123 4.18 -7.31 24.12
C LYS A 123 5.62 -7.35 24.64
N GLY A 124 6.60 -7.36 23.74
CA GLY A 124 8.02 -7.44 24.07
C GLY A 124 8.51 -8.81 24.57
N LYS A 125 7.63 -9.82 24.71
CA LYS A 125 8.00 -11.19 25.11
C LYS A 125 8.36 -12.08 23.92
N GLY A 126 8.46 -11.53 22.71
CA GLY A 126 8.67 -12.29 21.47
C GLY A 126 7.47 -13.17 21.08
N LEU A 127 6.31 -12.92 21.70
CA LEU A 127 5.05 -13.55 21.30
C LEU A 127 4.58 -12.92 20.00
N LEU A 128 3.92 -13.71 19.17
CA LEU A 128 3.32 -13.23 17.93
C LEU A 128 1.81 -13.12 18.08
N GLY A 129 1.26 -12.01 17.62
CA GLY A 129 -0.16 -11.72 17.58
C GLY A 129 -0.96 -12.72 16.75
N PRO A 130 -2.30 -12.64 16.80
CA PRO A 130 -3.21 -13.64 16.20
C PRO A 130 -3.04 -13.82 14.68
N TYR A 131 -2.39 -12.86 14.02
CA TYR A 131 -2.08 -12.87 12.60
C TYR A 131 -0.86 -13.74 12.24
N CYS A 132 -0.14 -14.26 13.22
CA CYS A 132 1.00 -15.15 13.04
C CYS A 132 0.65 -16.59 13.39
N GLU A 133 1.30 -17.54 12.72
CA GLU A 133 1.18 -18.95 13.04
C GLU A 133 2.06 -19.32 14.25
N LYS A 134 1.65 -20.36 14.99
CA LYS A 134 2.39 -20.89 16.16
C LYS A 134 3.86 -21.26 15.88
N LYS A 135 4.21 -21.50 14.61
CA LYS A 135 5.57 -21.86 14.18
C LYS A 135 6.45 -20.65 13.87
N GLY A 136 6.05 -19.44 14.23
CA GLY A 136 6.82 -18.23 13.96
C GLY A 136 6.62 -17.67 12.54
N LYS A 137 5.73 -18.26 11.74
CA LYS A 137 5.48 -17.83 10.36
C LYS A 137 4.36 -16.80 10.32
N CYS A 138 4.66 -15.60 9.82
CA CYS A 138 3.63 -14.58 9.58
C CYS A 138 2.72 -14.99 8.42
N LYS A 139 1.40 -15.01 8.61
CA LYS A 139 0.43 -15.33 7.54
C LYS A 139 0.47 -14.32 6.41
N ALA A 140 0.78 -13.06 6.73
CA ALA A 140 0.98 -11.98 5.79
C ALA A 140 2.38 -11.98 5.12
N ARG A 141 3.20 -13.00 5.41
CA ARG A 141 4.52 -13.25 4.80
C ARG A 141 5.55 -12.16 5.06
N PHE A 142 5.52 -11.60 6.26
CA PHE A 142 6.59 -10.72 6.77
C PHE A 142 7.68 -11.53 7.50
N PRO A 143 8.94 -11.08 7.48
CA PRO A 143 9.47 -9.97 6.67
C PRO A 143 9.43 -10.26 5.16
N ARG A 144 9.19 -9.24 4.35
CA ARG A 144 9.26 -9.35 2.88
C ARG A 144 10.74 -9.38 2.44
N PRO A 145 11.09 -10.06 1.33
CA PRO A 145 12.42 -9.97 0.75
C PRO A 145 12.77 -8.52 0.38
N CYS A 146 14.01 -8.12 0.69
CA CYS A 146 14.55 -6.81 0.36
C CYS A 146 15.50 -6.92 -0.85
N TYR A 147 15.43 -5.91 -1.73
CA TYR A 147 16.28 -5.79 -2.91
C TYR A 147 16.80 -4.34 -2.98
N PRO A 148 18.12 -4.12 -3.10
CA PRO A 148 18.67 -2.75 -3.15
C PRO A 148 18.24 -1.98 -4.39
N GLU A 149 17.90 -2.69 -5.46
CA GLU A 149 17.43 -2.18 -6.73
C GLU A 149 16.35 -3.08 -7.32
N THR A 150 15.60 -2.56 -8.29
CA THR A 150 14.57 -3.33 -8.98
C THR A 150 15.23 -4.23 -10.01
N VAL A 151 15.06 -5.55 -9.87
CA VAL A 151 15.70 -6.55 -10.71
C VAL A 151 14.67 -7.42 -11.42
N ILE A 152 15.00 -7.82 -12.65
CA ILE A 152 14.22 -8.76 -13.44
C ILE A 152 14.88 -10.14 -13.32
N ASP A 153 14.13 -11.12 -12.86
CA ASP A 153 14.53 -12.52 -12.88
C ASP A 153 14.30 -13.08 -14.30
N LEU A 154 15.36 -13.10 -15.13
CA LEU A 154 15.29 -13.42 -16.55
C LEU A 154 14.60 -14.77 -16.87
N PRO A 155 14.89 -15.88 -16.18
CA PRO A 155 14.18 -17.16 -16.40
C PRO A 155 12.66 -17.06 -16.23
N THR A 156 12.20 -16.37 -15.17
CA THR A 156 10.77 -16.34 -14.82
C THR A 156 10.04 -15.15 -15.42
N GLY A 157 10.76 -14.08 -15.76
CA GLY A 157 10.21 -12.76 -16.10
C GLY A 157 9.65 -12.02 -14.88
N HIS A 158 9.91 -12.49 -13.65
CA HIS A 158 9.42 -11.86 -12.44
C HIS A 158 10.22 -10.59 -12.12
N ILE A 159 9.53 -9.51 -11.73
CA ILE A 159 10.18 -8.26 -11.32
C ILE A 159 10.15 -8.16 -9.80
N ASN A 160 11.33 -8.15 -9.20
CA ASN A 160 11.51 -7.88 -7.79
C ASN A 160 11.75 -6.38 -7.62
N MET A 161 10.81 -5.68 -7.00
CA MET A 161 10.90 -4.25 -6.77
C MET A 161 11.96 -3.91 -5.73
N LYS A 162 12.64 -2.77 -5.91
CA LYS A 162 13.50 -2.16 -4.90
C LYS A 162 12.73 -2.01 -3.59
N LYS A 163 13.37 -2.46 -2.51
CA LYS A 163 12.83 -2.44 -1.15
C LYS A 163 13.95 -2.63 -0.13
N THR A 164 14.05 -1.71 0.82
CA THR A 164 14.96 -1.81 1.97
C THR A 164 14.21 -2.04 3.28
N GLU A 165 12.94 -1.65 3.37
CA GLU A 165 12.12 -1.81 4.58
C GLU A 165 11.31 -3.12 4.59
N PRO A 166 11.77 -4.20 5.26
CA PRO A 166 11.18 -5.55 5.14
C PRO A 166 9.77 -5.66 5.74
N MET A 167 9.43 -4.78 6.68
CA MET A 167 8.16 -4.78 7.41
C MET A 167 7.11 -3.86 6.80
N LEU A 168 7.47 -3.12 5.74
CA LEU A 168 6.56 -2.23 5.03
C LEU A 168 5.89 -2.97 3.86
N ASN A 169 4.66 -2.61 3.51
CA ASN A 169 4.09 -3.03 2.23
C ASN A 169 4.87 -2.43 1.04
N THR A 170 4.64 -2.96 -0.17
CA THR A 170 4.96 -2.21 -1.39
C THR A 170 3.77 -1.32 -1.70
N ILE A 171 3.99 -0.04 -1.99
CA ILE A 171 2.93 0.96 -2.05
C ILE A 171 3.06 1.81 -3.31
N ALA A 172 1.99 2.53 -3.64
CA ALA A 172 2.05 3.68 -4.54
C ALA A 172 1.74 4.91 -3.67
N TYR A 173 2.71 5.81 -3.49
CA TYR A 173 2.58 6.92 -2.53
C TYR A 173 1.30 7.73 -2.74
N ILE A 174 0.93 8.02 -3.99
CA ILE A 174 -0.26 8.79 -4.32
C ILE A 174 -1.55 8.06 -3.93
N ILE A 175 -1.61 6.73 -4.09
CA ILE A 175 -2.77 5.94 -3.70
C ILE A 175 -2.89 5.89 -2.18
N THR A 176 -1.77 5.70 -1.48
CA THR A 176 -1.72 5.76 -0.01
C THR A 176 -2.16 7.12 0.52
N PHE A 177 -1.71 8.20 -0.11
CA PHE A 177 -2.11 9.57 0.23
C PHE A 177 -3.61 9.79 0.04
N LEU A 178 -4.18 9.33 -1.08
CA LEU A 178 -5.60 9.54 -1.36
C LEU A 178 -6.51 8.67 -0.49
N LEU A 179 -6.13 7.42 -0.24
CA LEU A 179 -6.95 6.47 0.51
C LEU A 179 -6.75 6.56 2.04
N ARG A 180 -5.64 7.16 2.50
CA ARG A 180 -5.31 7.37 3.93
C ARG A 180 -5.32 6.10 4.79
N CYS A 181 -5.13 4.93 4.18
CA CYS A 181 -5.28 3.63 4.83
C CYS A 181 -4.18 2.64 4.43
N ASN A 182 -4.31 1.39 4.88
CA ASN A 182 -3.42 0.31 4.45
C ASN A 182 -3.59 0.06 2.95
N THR A 183 -2.49 0.12 2.20
CA THR A 183 -2.41 -0.25 0.80
C THR A 183 -1.29 -1.28 0.62
N ASP A 184 -1.47 -2.23 -0.28
CA ASP A 184 -0.43 -3.16 -0.71
C ASP A 184 -0.56 -3.30 -2.23
N VAL A 185 0.50 -2.91 -2.94
CA VAL A 185 0.56 -2.86 -4.39
C VAL A 185 1.54 -3.92 -4.87
N THR A 186 1.05 -4.81 -5.72
CA THR A 186 1.85 -5.87 -6.32
C THR A 186 1.78 -5.76 -7.85
N CYS A 187 2.95 -5.77 -8.49
CA CYS A 187 3.05 -5.79 -9.94
C CYS A 187 2.80 -7.22 -10.45
N LEU A 188 1.68 -7.44 -11.16
CA LEU A 188 1.29 -8.74 -11.69
C LEU A 188 1.54 -8.78 -13.20
N LEU A 189 2.74 -9.23 -13.60
CA LEU A 189 3.14 -9.27 -15.02
C LEU A 189 2.99 -10.66 -15.66
N SER A 190 2.43 -11.62 -14.92
CA SER A 190 2.17 -12.97 -15.43
C SER A 190 0.67 -13.19 -15.61
N GLY A 191 0.28 -13.72 -16.78
CA GLY A 191 -1.11 -14.09 -17.05
C GLY A 191 -1.67 -15.10 -16.03
N THR A 192 -0.84 -16.01 -15.53
CA THR A 192 -1.25 -16.98 -14.49
C THR A 192 -1.49 -16.29 -13.15
N ALA A 193 -0.62 -15.35 -12.76
CA ALA A 193 -0.76 -14.60 -11.52
C ALA A 193 -2.02 -13.72 -11.53
N ILE A 194 -2.28 -13.03 -12.65
CA ILE A 194 -3.51 -12.23 -12.83
C ILE A 194 -4.75 -13.13 -12.75
N LYS A 195 -4.78 -14.28 -13.44
CA LYS A 195 -5.91 -15.22 -13.39
C LYS A 195 -6.18 -15.69 -11.96
N ALA A 196 -5.13 -16.07 -11.22
CA ALA A 196 -5.26 -16.50 -9.84
C ALA A 196 -5.81 -15.39 -8.93
N VAL A 197 -5.35 -14.15 -9.10
CA VAL A 197 -5.83 -13.00 -8.33
C VAL A 197 -7.28 -12.65 -8.68
N ILE A 198 -7.65 -12.66 -9.96
CA ILE A 198 -9.05 -12.44 -10.38
C ILE A 198 -9.96 -13.52 -9.79
N ALA A 199 -9.56 -14.79 -9.85
CA ALA A 199 -10.32 -15.89 -9.27
C ALA A 199 -10.48 -15.71 -7.74
N TYR A 200 -9.40 -15.35 -7.03
CA TYR A 200 -9.43 -15.09 -5.59
C TYR A 200 -10.34 -13.90 -5.23
N ILE A 201 -10.24 -12.78 -5.95
CA ILE A 201 -11.09 -11.61 -5.72
C ILE A 201 -12.55 -11.95 -6.01
N THR A 202 -12.82 -12.71 -7.08
CA THR A 202 -14.17 -13.15 -7.44
C THR A 202 -14.75 -14.07 -6.37
N ASP A 203 -14.00 -15.07 -5.89
CA ASP A 203 -14.41 -15.91 -4.75
C ASP A 203 -14.72 -15.06 -3.52
N TYR A 204 -13.86 -14.10 -3.20
CA TYR A 204 -14.04 -13.23 -2.05
C TYR A 204 -15.28 -12.33 -2.15
N ILE A 205 -15.52 -11.70 -3.30
CA ILE A 205 -16.68 -10.82 -3.52
C ILE A 205 -17.98 -11.64 -3.63
N SER A 206 -17.90 -12.84 -4.22
CA SER A 206 -19.06 -13.72 -4.38
C SER A 206 -19.43 -14.50 -3.12
N LYS A 207 -18.61 -14.46 -2.06
CA LYS A 207 -18.99 -14.98 -0.74
C LYS A 207 -20.24 -14.25 -0.27
N ASN A 208 -21.35 -14.99 -0.17
CA ASN A 208 -22.59 -14.49 0.41
C ASN A 208 -22.29 -13.89 1.80
N PRO A 209 -22.45 -12.56 1.99
CA PRO A 209 -22.06 -11.90 3.23
C PRO A 209 -22.96 -12.31 4.40
N LEU A 210 -24.15 -12.82 4.11
CA LEU A 210 -25.12 -13.33 5.07
C LEU A 210 -25.34 -14.82 4.85
N LYS A 211 -25.03 -15.60 5.88
CA LYS A 211 -25.47 -17.00 5.94
C LYS A 211 -26.98 -17.00 6.14
N THR A 212 -27.70 -17.89 5.46
CA THR A 212 -29.18 -17.96 5.49
C THR A 212 -29.76 -17.94 6.90
N TYR A 213 -29.12 -18.60 7.88
CA TYR A 213 -29.59 -18.59 9.27
C TYR A 213 -29.55 -17.19 9.91
N MET A 214 -28.58 -16.34 9.57
CA MET A 214 -28.51 -14.97 10.09
C MET A 214 -29.68 -14.13 9.58
N VAL A 215 -30.13 -14.38 8.34
CA VAL A 215 -31.33 -13.74 7.79
C VAL A 215 -32.57 -14.18 8.57
N PHE A 216 -32.70 -15.48 8.86
CA PHE A 216 -33.81 -15.99 9.67
C PHE A 216 -33.77 -15.47 11.13
N ASP A 217 -32.60 -15.34 11.73
CA ASP A 217 -32.45 -14.77 13.07
C ASP A 217 -32.84 -13.30 13.13
N ILE A 218 -32.47 -12.51 12.10
CA ILE A 218 -32.90 -11.11 11.97
C ILE A 218 -34.43 -11.03 11.83
N ILE A 219 -35.03 -11.85 10.96
CA ILE A 219 -36.49 -11.90 10.78
C ILE A 219 -37.18 -12.27 12.09
N ARG A 220 -36.68 -13.29 12.79
CA ARG A 220 -37.21 -13.71 14.11
C ARG A 220 -37.09 -12.60 15.14
N SER A 221 -35.97 -11.91 15.19
CA SER A 221 -35.72 -10.81 16.13
C SER A 221 -36.69 -9.64 15.89
N ILE A 222 -36.89 -9.24 14.63
CA ILE A 222 -37.86 -8.18 14.27
C ILE A 222 -39.30 -8.63 14.59
N TYR A 223 -39.66 -9.87 14.24
CA TYR A 223 -41.00 -10.41 14.53
C TYR A 223 -41.31 -10.43 16.03
N ASN A 224 -40.34 -10.84 16.85
CA ASN A 224 -40.50 -10.84 18.30
C ASN A 224 -40.59 -9.42 18.89
N LYS A 225 -39.83 -8.46 18.35
CA LYS A 225 -39.90 -7.05 18.76
C LYS A 225 -41.25 -6.42 18.48
N ASN A 226 -41.88 -6.75 17.35
CA ASN A 226 -43.19 -6.22 16.95
C ASN A 226 -44.38 -6.93 17.61
N LYS A 227 -44.13 -7.99 18.40
CA LYS A 227 -45.15 -8.72 19.15
C LYS A 227 -45.31 -8.23 20.60
N GLN A 228 -44.39 -7.38 21.07
CA GLN A 228 -44.51 -6.63 22.33
C GLN A 228 -45.17 -5.28 22.07
#